data_AF-A0A3B8WM91-F1
#
_entry.id   AF-A0A3B8WM91-F1
#
_cell.length_a   1.000
_cell.length_b   1.000
_cell.length_c   1.000
_cell.angle_alpha   90.00
_cell.angle_beta   90.00
_cell.angle_gamma   90.00
#
_symmetry.space_group_name_H-M   'P 1'
#
loop_
_entity.id
_entity.type
_entity.pdbx_description
1 polymer ?
#
loop_
_entity_poly.entity_id
_entity_poly.type
_entity_poly.pdbx_seq_one_letter_code
_entity_poly.pdbx_strand_id
1 'polypeptide(L)' 'MAGASKNSRTTVTTHKFECPDCGGEIVMKTLYENGRLRNVAECSKCKRTERRPKDFKK' A
#
# COMPACT_ATOMS: atom_id res chain seq x y z
N MET A 1 -32.01 -12.11 16.72
CA MET A 1 -31.00 -11.09 16.41
C MET A 1 -30.13 -11.61 15.27
N ALA A 2 -30.24 -11.02 14.08
CA ALA A 2 -29.44 -11.40 12.91
C ALA A 2 -27.96 -11.09 13.20
N GLY A 3 -27.11 -12.11 13.13
CA GLY A 3 -25.67 -11.95 13.35
C GLY A 3 -25.09 -11.05 12.27
N ALA A 4 -24.63 -9.86 12.64
CA ALA A 4 -23.87 -8.99 11.75
C ALA A 4 -22.70 -9.81 11.17
N SER A 5 -22.57 -9.78 9.84
CA SER A 5 -21.57 -10.56 9.12
C SER A 5 -20.17 -10.26 9.68
N LYS A 6 -19.28 -11.27 9.74
CA LYS A 6 -17.89 -11.11 10.21
C LYS A 6 -17.11 -10.04 9.41
N ASN A 7 -17.55 -9.76 8.19
CA ASN A 7 -17.03 -8.72 7.30
C ASN A 7 -17.43 -7.29 7.72
N SER A 8 -18.46 -7.12 8.55
CA SER A 8 -18.88 -5.79 9.04
C SER A 8 -18.12 -5.34 10.29
N ARG A 9 -17.36 -6.23 10.96
CA ARG A 9 -16.57 -5.88 12.16
C ARG A 9 -15.14 -5.44 11.85
N THR A 10 -14.67 -5.68 10.63
CA THR A 10 -13.42 -5.12 10.15
C THR A 10 -13.69 -3.71 9.66
N THR A 11 -13.51 -2.73 10.56
CA THR A 11 -13.16 -1.38 10.13
C THR A 11 -12.08 -1.53 9.07
N VAL A 12 -12.30 -1.02 7.86
CA VAL A 12 -11.28 -0.97 6.81
C VAL A 12 -10.19 -0.03 7.32
N THR A 13 -9.32 -0.54 8.18
CA THR A 13 -8.05 0.09 8.47
C THR A 13 -7.28 -0.04 7.17
N THR A 14 -7.27 1.02 6.36
CA THR A 14 -6.25 1.17 5.34
C THR A 14 -4.91 1.03 6.05
N HIS A 15 -4.28 -0.14 5.92
CA HIS A 15 -3.01 -0.42 6.55
C HIS A 15 -2.03 0.65 6.05
N LYS A 16 -1.68 1.59 6.93
CA LYS A 16 -0.68 2.61 6.63
C LYS A 16 0.66 1.89 6.61
N PHE A 17 1.31 1.88 5.45
CA PHE A 17 2.63 1.28 5.28
C PHE A 17 3.66 2.38 5.45
N GLU A 18 4.61 2.18 6.35
CA GLU A 18 5.73 3.08 6.56
C GLU A 18 7.00 2.50 5.94
N CYS A 19 7.79 3.36 5.32
CA CYS A 19 9.07 3.00 4.74
C CYS A 19 10.10 2.81 5.88
N PRO A 20 10.74 1.64 6.01
CA PRO A 20 11.68 1.36 7.10
C PRO A 20 12.97 2.20 7.02
N ASP A 21 13.32 2.71 5.84
CA ASP A 21 14.54 3.51 5.64
C ASP A 21 14.37 4.97 6.08
N CYS A 22 13.21 5.59 5.79
CA CYS A 22 13.01 7.03 5.96
C CYS A 22 11.79 7.43 6.79
N GLY A 23 10.99 6.45 7.24
CA GLY A 23 9.75 6.67 7.99
C GLY A 23 8.71 7.46 7.20
N GLY A 24 8.76 7.41 5.87
CA GLY A 24 7.78 8.03 4.98
C GLY A 24 6.61 7.09 4.71
N GLU A 25 5.43 7.62 4.43
CA GLU A 25 4.28 6.81 4.03
C GLU A 25 4.53 6.18 2.65
N ILE A 26 4.21 4.90 2.51
CA ILE A 26 4.23 4.16 1.25
C ILE A 26 2.81 4.23 0.65
N VAL A 27 2.70 4.88 -0.51
CA VAL A 27 1.47 5.04 -1.25
C VAL A 27 1.47 4.08 -2.44
N MET A 28 0.40 3.30 -2.57
CA MET A 28 0.20 2.45 -3.74
C MET A 28 -0.27 3.31 -4.92
N LYS A 29 0.44 3.23 -6.04
CA LYS A 29 0.09 3.90 -7.30
C LYS A 29 -0.09 2.87 -8.41
N THR A 30 -1.06 3.12 -9.27
CA THR A 30 -1.21 2.39 -10.53
C THR A 30 -0.73 3.29 -11.66
N LEU A 31 0.35 2.89 -12.32
CA LEU A 31 0.94 3.57 -13.45
C LEU A 31 0.56 2.85 -14.74
N TYR A 32 0.27 3.60 -15.79
CA TYR A 32 0.04 3.05 -17.13
C TYR A 32 1.26 3.38 -17.99
N GLU A 33 2.11 2.39 -18.26
CA GLU A 33 3.34 2.55 -19.03
C GLU A 33 3.36 1.54 -20.19
N ASN A 34 3.71 2.00 -21.39
CA ASN A 34 3.86 1.17 -22.59
C ASN A 34 2.66 0.26 -22.89
N GLY A 35 1.44 0.79 -22.72
CA GLY A 35 0.20 0.06 -22.93
C GLY A 35 -0.16 -0.94 -21.83
N ARG A 36 0.60 -0.98 -20.72
CA ARG A 36 0.41 -1.94 -19.62
C ARG A 36 0.18 -1.22 -18.29
N LEU A 37 -0.79 -1.71 -17.53
CA LEU A 37 -1.01 -1.29 -16.14
C LEU A 37 0.03 -1.94 -15.23
N ARG A 38 0.71 -1.12 -14.43
CA ARG A 38 1.66 -1.52 -13.39
C ARG A 38 1.20 -0.97 -12.05
N ASN A 39 1.09 -1.85 -11.06
CA ASN A 39 0.89 -1.44 -9.67
C ASN A 39 2.24 -1.36 -8.98
N VAL A 40 2.58 -0.19 -8.46
CA VAL A 40 3.82 0.10 -7.74
C VAL A 40 3.50 0.73 -6.39
N ALA A 41 4.40 0.54 -5.43
CA ALA A 41 4.37 1.14 -4.12
C ALA A 41 5.47 2.21 -4.07
N GLU A 42 5.11 3.49 -3.89
CA GLU A 42 6.06 4.61 -3.85
C GLU A 42 6.12 5.21 -2.44
N CYS A 43 7.33 5.43 -1.92
CA CYS A 43 7.49 6.17 -0.66
C CYS A 43 7.48 7.69 -0.89
N SER A 44 6.66 8.42 -0.16
CA SER A 44 6.52 9.88 -0.28
C SER A 44 7.77 10.69 0.09
N LYS A 45 8.69 10.13 0.88
CA LYS A 45 9.93 10.82 1.31
C LYS A 45 11.11 10.52 0.40
N CYS A 46 11.46 9.26 0.23
CA CYS A 46 12.63 8.86 -0.55
C CYS A 46 12.33 8.61 -2.04
N LYS A 47 11.06 8.71 -2.46
CA LYS A 47 10.58 8.40 -3.81
C LYS A 47 10.96 7.01 -4.32
N ARG A 48 11.37 6.11 -3.43
CA ARG A 48 11.68 4.72 -3.76
C ARG A 48 10.40 4.02 -4.21
N THR A 49 10.47 3.37 -5.36
CA THR A 49 9.37 2.63 -5.96
C THR A 49 9.68 1.15 -5.93
N GLU A 50 8.82 0.36 -5.29
CA GLU A 50 8.90 -1.10 -5.27
C GLU A 50 7.60 -1.70 -5.80
N ARG A 51 7.54 -3.02 -6.01
CA ARG A 51 6.31 -3.68 -6.47
C ARG A 51 5.27 -3.81 -5.36
N ARG A 52 5.70 -4.06 -4.12
CA ARG A 52 4.81 -4.23 -2.95
C ARG A 52 5.39 -3.50 -1.75
N PRO A 53 4.57 -3.06 -0.79
CA PRO A 53 5.06 -2.43 0.45
C PRO A 53 6.00 -3.34 1.27
N LYS A 54 5.85 -4.67 1.18
CA LYS A 54 6.73 -5.65 1.84
C LYS A 54 8.14 -5.73 1.24
N ASP A 55 8.30 -5.27 0.00
CA ASP A 55 9.59 -5.31 -0.70
C ASP A 55 10.51 -4.14 -0.30
N PHE A 56 9.97 -3.16 0.43
CA PHE A 56 10.76 -2.17 1.15
C PHE A 56 11.47 -2.86 2.31
N LYS A 57 12.63 -3.45 2.02
CA LYS A 57 13.57 -3.99 2.99
C LYS A 57 14.53 -2.88 3.44
N LYS A 58 14.92 -2.94 4.71
CA LYS A 58 16.02 -2.18 5.28
C LYS A 58 17.36 -2.71 4.75
#